data_AF-D2AT35-F1
#
_entry.id   AF-D2AT35-F1
#
_cell.length_a   1.000
_cell.length_b   1.000
_cell.length_c   1.000
_cell.angle_alpha   90.00
_cell.angle_beta   90.00
_cell.angle_gamma   90.00
#
_symmetry.space_group_name_H-M   'P 1'
#
loop_
_entity.id
_entity.type
_entity.pdbx_description
1 polymer ?
#
loop_
_entity_poly.entity_id
_entity_poly.type
_entity_poly.pdbx_seq_one_letter_code
_entity_poly.pdbx_strand_id
1 'polypeptide(L)'
;MLVLGVSWLILAPLCLWLLLRGNGATRLGSVVALAGLEAATIWVNSTVRLPPAPAAAQPAVMAAPAAGAAGHTAACAARLPAPELARPDRRQGELHAVTLFWRAAADECGTATVVLRRENRGVKVWLHEGPVKRRPGGARTLPVSVADGVASTRVRLAPPLPGKGAFRAIDGRTGRPITLR
;
A
#
# COMPACT_ATOMS: atom_id res chain seq x y z
N MET A 1 36.26 1.00 0.80
CA MET A 1 35.01 1.78 0.58
C MET A 1 35.04 2.61 -0.70
N LEU A 2 36.10 3.40 -0.98
CA LEU A 2 36.20 4.20 -2.22
C LEU A 2 36.21 3.36 -3.52
N VAL A 3 36.91 2.22 -3.53
CA VAL A 3 37.02 1.34 -4.70
C VAL A 3 35.66 0.78 -5.14
N LEU A 4 34.74 0.54 -4.20
CA LEU A 4 33.40 0.04 -4.50
C LEU A 4 32.52 1.12 -5.17
N GLY A 5 32.62 2.36 -4.68
CA GLY A 5 31.87 3.50 -5.24
C GLY A 5 32.36 3.88 -6.64
N VAL A 6 33.68 3.85 -6.87
CA VAL A 6 34.26 4.17 -8.19
C VAL A 6 33.94 3.07 -9.22
N SER A 7 33.95 1.79 -8.82
CA SER A 7 33.50 0.70 -9.70
C SER A 7 32.03 0.84 -10.09
N TRP A 8 31.16 1.31 -9.21
CA TRP A 8 29.74 1.54 -9.51
C TRP A 8 29.52 2.64 -10.55
N LEU A 9 30.28 3.73 -10.44
CA LEU A 9 30.22 4.89 -11.32
C LEU A 9 30.64 4.58 -12.76
N ILE A 10 31.53 3.61 -12.96
CA ILE A 10 32.02 3.23 -14.28
C ILE A 10 31.20 2.08 -14.87
N LEU A 11 30.81 1.11 -14.05
CA LEU A 11 30.16 -0.12 -14.53
C LEU A 11 28.70 0.12 -14.94
N ALA A 12 27.96 1.00 -14.25
CA ALA A 12 26.57 1.30 -14.57
C ALA A 12 26.37 1.93 -15.97
N PRO A 13 27.10 3.01 -16.37
CA PRO A 13 26.95 3.59 -17.70
C PRO A 13 27.49 2.66 -18.79
N LEU A 14 28.53 1.86 -18.52
CA LEU A 14 29.09 0.91 -19.47
C LEU A 14 28.13 -0.27 -19.73
N CYS A 15 27.47 -0.80 -18.69
CA CYS A 15 26.41 -1.80 -18.82
C CYS A 15 25.20 -1.27 -19.60
N LEU A 16 24.79 -0.02 -19.36
CA LEU A 16 23.69 0.61 -20.10
C LEU A 16 24.06 0.79 -21.58
N TRP A 17 25.29 1.21 -21.88
CA TRP A 17 25.80 1.36 -23.25
C TRP A 17 25.86 0.02 -24.01
N LEU A 18 26.36 -1.04 -23.36
CA LEU A 18 26.40 -2.39 -23.94
C LEU A 18 25.00 -2.99 -24.14
N LEU A 19 24.02 -2.62 -23.32
CA LEU A 19 22.63 -3.01 -23.50
C LEU A 19 21.99 -2.37 -24.74
N LEU A 20 22.33 -1.11 -25.04
CA LEU A 20 21.80 -0.41 -26.22
C LEU A 20 22.47 -0.85 -27.52
N ARG A 21 23.77 -1.21 -27.51
CA ARG A 21 24.56 -1.42 -28.75
C ARG A 21 25.22 -2.80 -28.91
N GLY A 22 25.11 -3.70 -27.94
CA GLY A 22 25.72 -5.04 -27.95
C GLY A 22 24.82 -6.15 -28.52
N ASN A 23 25.44 -7.18 -29.08
CA ASN A 23 24.80 -8.42 -29.56
C ASN A 23 24.26 -9.26 -28.38
N GLY A 24 23.36 -10.22 -28.63
CA GLY A 24 22.61 -10.94 -27.57
C GLY A 24 23.45 -11.48 -26.39
N ALA A 25 24.68 -11.94 -26.64
CA ALA A 25 25.59 -12.44 -25.61
C ALA A 25 26.09 -11.34 -24.64
N THR A 26 26.36 -10.12 -25.10
CA THR A 26 26.80 -9.01 -24.24
C THR A 26 25.67 -8.42 -23.41
N ARG A 27 24.42 -8.51 -23.90
CA ARG A 27 23.22 -8.17 -23.11
C ARG A 27 23.02 -9.14 -21.95
N LEU A 28 23.22 -10.45 -22.18
CA LEU A 28 23.11 -11.47 -21.14
C LEU A 28 24.16 -11.27 -20.04
N GLY A 29 25.42 -10.99 -20.43
CA GLY A 29 26.50 -10.72 -19.48
C GLY A 29 26.23 -9.50 -18.59
N SER A 30 25.57 -8.46 -19.13
CA SER A 30 25.22 -7.27 -18.37
C SER A 30 24.13 -7.54 -17.32
N VAL A 31 23.14 -8.38 -17.63
CA VAL A 31 22.09 -8.79 -16.69
C VAL A 31 22.68 -9.65 -15.57
N VAL A 32 23.57 -10.58 -15.90
CA VAL A 32 24.26 -11.43 -14.91
C VAL A 32 25.16 -10.59 -14.00
N ALA A 33 25.86 -9.59 -14.55
CA ALA A 33 26.67 -8.67 -13.75
C ALA A 33 25.82 -7.81 -12.79
N LEU A 34 24.67 -7.29 -13.24
CA LEU A 34 23.75 -6.54 -12.38
C LEU A 34 23.20 -7.41 -11.24
N ALA A 35 22.74 -8.62 -11.58
CA ALA A 35 22.20 -9.55 -10.58
C ALA A 35 23.27 -9.99 -9.56
N GLY A 36 24.50 -10.21 -10.02
CA GLY A 36 25.63 -10.52 -9.14
C GLY A 36 25.97 -9.37 -8.19
N LEU A 37 25.92 -8.13 -8.68
CA LEU A 37 26.20 -6.95 -7.87
C LEU A 37 25.13 -6.70 -6.80
N GLU A 38 23.85 -6.92 -7.12
CA GLU A 38 22.76 -6.89 -6.15
C GLU A 38 22.93 -7.96 -5.07
N ALA A 39 23.20 -9.21 -5.47
CA ALA A 39 23.40 -10.32 -4.54
C ALA A 39 24.59 -10.09 -3.59
N ALA A 40 25.70 -9.55 -4.11
CA ALA A 40 26.86 -9.20 -3.29
C ALA A 40 26.55 -8.08 -2.29
N THR A 41 25.72 -7.11 -2.66
CA THR A 41 25.33 -6.00 -1.77
C THR A 41 24.42 -6.49 -0.64
N ILE A 42 23.48 -7.40 -0.93
CA ILE A 42 22.63 -8.03 0.07
C ILE A 42 23.46 -8.88 1.04
N TRP A 43 24.46 -9.61 0.52
CA TRP A 43 25.34 -10.45 1.33
C TRP A 43 26.25 -9.63 2.25
N VAL A 44 26.82 -8.52 1.76
CA VAL A 44 27.62 -7.59 2.59
C VAL A 44 26.77 -6.89 3.66
N ASN A 45 25.50 -6.59 3.37
CA ASN A 45 24.59 -6.03 4.38
C ASN A 45 24.19 -7.05 5.47
N SER A 46 24.24 -8.34 5.16
CA SER A 46 23.92 -9.41 6.12
C SER A 46 25.12 -9.87 6.95
N THR A 47 26.35 -9.49 6.58
CA THR A 47 27.57 -9.73 7.37
C THR A 47 27.86 -8.64 8.41
N VAL A 48 27.13 -7.52 8.40
CA VAL A 48 27.13 -6.54 9.51
C VAL A 48 26.26 -7.09 10.66
N ARG A 49 26.73 -8.16 11.30
CA ARG A 49 26.37 -8.48 12.69
C ARG A 49 27.35 -7.74 13.59
N LEU A 50 26.90 -6.67 14.25
CA LEU A 50 27.66 -6.09 15.36
C LEU A 50 27.71 -7.11 16.54
N PRO A 51 28.86 -7.27 17.21
CA PRO A 51 29.01 -8.17 18.36
C PRO A 51 28.34 -7.61 19.64
N PRO A 52 28.11 -8.44 20.66
CA PRO A 52 27.30 -8.10 21.85
C PRO A 52 28.16 -7.59 23.03
N ALA A 53 27.68 -6.55 23.76
CA ALA A 53 27.83 -6.28 25.22
C ALA A 53 27.76 -4.76 25.56
N PRO A 54 27.48 -4.32 26.82
CA PRO A 54 26.96 -5.05 27.99
C PRO A 54 25.66 -4.46 28.61
N ALA A 55 25.14 -5.18 29.59
CA ALA A 55 23.85 -5.08 30.29
C ALA A 55 23.37 -3.69 30.76
N ALA A 56 22.18 -3.33 30.28
CA ALA A 56 21.10 -2.86 31.15
C ALA A 56 19.91 -3.83 30.97
N ALA A 57 19.72 -4.69 31.97
CA ALA A 57 18.55 -5.52 32.29
C ALA A 57 17.76 -6.14 31.11
N GLN A 58 18.17 -7.36 30.74
CA GLN A 58 17.22 -8.47 30.67
C GLN A 58 17.50 -9.38 31.87
N PRO A 59 16.51 -10.15 32.36
CA PRO A 59 16.69 -11.58 32.15
C PRO A 59 15.42 -12.34 31.75
N ALA A 60 15.66 -13.22 30.78
CA ALA A 60 15.27 -14.62 30.72
C ALA A 60 13.78 -15.02 30.69
N VAL A 61 13.48 -15.71 29.61
CA VAL A 61 12.36 -16.63 29.44
C VAL A 61 12.24 -17.59 30.64
N MET A 62 11.08 -17.61 31.27
CA MET A 62 10.60 -18.75 32.05
C MET A 62 9.19 -19.10 31.54
N ALA A 63 8.89 -20.38 31.50
CA ALA A 63 7.68 -20.98 30.95
C ALA A 63 6.37 -20.35 31.49
N ALA A 64 5.33 -20.44 30.65
CA ALA A 64 3.89 -20.14 30.80
C ALA A 64 3.36 -19.66 32.19
N PRO A 65 2.34 -18.79 32.18
CA PRO A 65 1.01 -19.36 32.00
C PRO A 65 0.31 -18.77 30.79
N ALA A 66 -0.48 -19.61 30.13
CA ALA A 66 -1.76 -19.17 29.61
C ALA A 66 -2.48 -18.39 30.73
N ALA A 67 -2.37 -17.07 30.69
CA ALA A 67 -3.11 -16.16 31.54
C ALA A 67 -3.57 -15.05 30.62
N GLY A 68 -4.84 -15.16 30.24
CA GLY A 68 -5.45 -14.36 29.20
C GLY A 68 -5.12 -12.88 29.36
N ALA A 69 -4.38 -12.34 28.40
CA ALA A 69 -4.91 -11.17 27.74
C ALA A 69 -6.21 -11.63 27.11
N ALA A 70 -7.26 -11.60 27.92
CA ALA A 70 -8.62 -11.87 27.52
C ALA A 70 -8.87 -10.97 26.32
N GLY A 71 -8.71 -11.55 25.13
CA GLY A 71 -9.78 -11.64 24.16
C GLY A 71 -10.54 -10.35 23.97
N HIS A 72 -9.83 -9.23 23.94
CA HIS A 72 -10.28 -8.05 23.26
C HIS A 72 -9.24 -7.82 22.17
N THR A 73 -9.09 -8.80 21.26
CA THR A 73 -9.39 -8.45 19.87
C THR A 73 -10.73 -7.73 19.96
N ALA A 74 -10.70 -6.40 20.16
CA ALA A 74 -11.87 -5.58 20.01
C ALA A 74 -12.23 -5.83 18.55
N ALA A 75 -13.11 -6.80 18.36
CA ALA A 75 -13.50 -7.25 17.06
C ALA A 75 -14.12 -6.00 16.46
N CYS A 76 -13.39 -5.40 15.53
CA CYS A 76 -13.77 -4.16 14.89
C CYS A 76 -15.27 -4.26 14.56
N ALA A 77 -16.04 -3.35 15.16
CA ALA A 77 -17.49 -3.44 15.11
C ALA A 77 -17.94 -3.32 13.65
N ALA A 78 -18.87 -4.19 13.23
CA ALA A 78 -19.39 -4.11 11.89
C ALA A 78 -20.12 -2.78 11.70
N ARG A 79 -19.61 -1.95 10.78
CA ARG A 79 -20.12 -0.60 10.53
C ARG A 79 -20.16 -0.32 9.03
N LEU A 80 -21.05 0.58 8.64
CA LEU A 80 -21.13 1.14 7.30
C LEU A 80 -20.79 2.65 7.36
N PRO A 81 -19.50 3.03 7.26
CA PRO A 81 -19.13 4.43 7.30
C PRO A 81 -19.70 5.20 6.11
N ALA A 82 -20.05 6.46 6.36
CA ALA A 82 -20.53 7.38 5.33
C ALA A 82 -19.36 8.28 4.88
N PRO A 83 -18.79 8.10 3.68
CA PRO A 83 -17.76 8.99 3.17
C PRO A 83 -18.34 10.39 2.93
N GLU A 84 -17.72 11.39 3.54
CA GLU A 84 -18.12 12.80 3.44
C GLU A 84 -17.37 13.52 2.30
N LEU A 85 -16.13 13.08 2.05
CA LEU A 85 -15.23 13.65 1.06
C LEU A 85 -14.60 12.56 0.20
N ALA A 86 -14.42 12.86 -1.07
CA ALA A 86 -13.69 12.04 -2.03
C ALA A 86 -12.67 12.91 -2.77
N ARG A 87 -11.39 12.53 -2.69
CA ARG A 87 -10.29 13.18 -3.41
C ARG A 87 -9.91 12.35 -4.63
N PRO A 88 -10.23 12.81 -5.85
CA PRO A 88 -9.82 12.13 -7.07
C PRO A 88 -8.31 12.29 -7.31
N ASP A 89 -7.64 11.18 -7.65
CA ASP A 89 -6.24 11.15 -8.07
C ASP A 89 -6.17 10.88 -9.57
N ARG A 90 -5.80 11.92 -10.32
CA ARG A 90 -5.72 11.90 -11.78
C ARG A 90 -4.28 11.86 -12.26
N ARG A 91 -4.01 11.04 -13.27
CA ARG A 91 -2.73 10.99 -13.98
C ARG A 91 -3.01 11.03 -15.48
N GLN A 92 -2.33 11.92 -16.19
CA GLN A 92 -2.52 12.13 -17.63
C GLN A 92 -3.99 12.37 -18.03
N GLY A 93 -4.74 13.06 -17.16
CA GLY A 93 -6.18 13.33 -17.36
C GLY A 93 -7.11 12.20 -16.93
N GLU A 94 -6.64 10.95 -16.83
CA GLU A 94 -7.46 9.82 -16.37
C GLU A 94 -7.53 9.75 -14.85
N LEU A 95 -8.63 9.23 -14.32
CA LEU A 95 -8.80 8.97 -12.90
C LEU A 95 -8.30 7.56 -12.56
N HIS A 96 -7.22 7.49 -11.78
CA HIS A 96 -6.55 6.23 -11.40
C HIS A 96 -6.92 5.77 -10.00
N ALA A 97 -7.23 6.70 -9.11
CA ALA A 97 -7.64 6.37 -7.75
C ALA A 97 -8.57 7.44 -7.18
N VAL A 98 -9.26 7.08 -6.11
CA VAL A 98 -10.05 8.00 -5.29
C VAL A 98 -9.72 7.71 -3.84
N THR A 99 -9.32 8.73 -3.09
CA THR A 99 -9.18 8.65 -1.64
C THR A 99 -10.49 9.08 -1.00
N LEU A 100 -11.08 8.22 -0.19
CA LEU A 100 -12.31 8.48 0.54
C LEU A 100 -11.96 8.92 1.96
N PHE A 101 -12.72 9.86 2.50
CA PHE A 101 -12.56 10.34 3.88
C PHE A 101 -13.90 10.35 4.60
N TRP A 102 -13.88 9.94 5.85
CA TRP A 102 -15.03 9.94 6.75
C TRP A 102 -14.56 10.23 8.18
N ARG A 103 -15.51 10.55 9.06
CA ARG A 103 -15.21 10.72 10.48
C ARG A 103 -14.85 9.38 11.11
N ALA A 104 -13.67 9.32 11.74
CA ALA A 104 -13.23 8.15 12.46
C ALA A 104 -14.10 7.92 13.71
N ALA A 105 -14.40 6.65 13.99
CA ALA A 105 -14.95 6.20 15.25
C ALA A 105 -13.83 6.05 16.30
N ALA A 106 -14.21 5.95 17.57
CA ALA A 106 -13.26 5.74 18.66
C ALA A 106 -12.50 4.40 18.53
N ASP A 107 -13.14 3.40 17.94
CA ASP A 107 -12.64 2.06 17.67
C ASP A 107 -12.49 1.79 16.17
N GLU A 108 -11.93 2.75 15.44
CA GLU A 108 -11.79 2.66 13.98
C GLU A 108 -11.01 1.42 13.56
N CYS A 109 -11.54 0.75 12.55
CA CYS A 109 -10.97 -0.47 12.03
C CYS A 109 -9.75 -0.19 11.16
N GLY A 110 -8.67 -0.97 11.33
CA GLY A 110 -7.48 -0.84 10.47
C GLY A 110 -7.71 -1.22 8.99
N THR A 111 -8.87 -1.79 8.66
CA THR A 111 -9.24 -2.13 7.28
C THR A 111 -10.72 -1.87 7.02
N ALA A 112 -11.03 -1.53 5.77
CA ALA A 112 -12.40 -1.38 5.27
C ALA A 112 -12.56 -2.18 3.97
N THR A 113 -13.69 -2.85 3.84
CA THR A 113 -14.15 -3.48 2.61
C THR A 113 -14.90 -2.44 1.78
N VAL A 114 -14.42 -2.21 0.56
CA VAL A 114 -14.94 -1.23 -0.37
C VAL A 114 -15.50 -1.92 -1.60
N VAL A 115 -16.72 -1.55 -1.99
CA VAL A 115 -17.30 -1.95 -3.28
C VAL A 115 -17.41 -0.70 -4.13
N LEU A 116 -16.92 -0.79 -5.37
CA LEU A 116 -17.08 0.25 -6.36
C LEU A 116 -17.95 -0.26 -7.50
N ARG A 117 -18.98 0.52 -7.86
CA ARG A 117 -19.76 0.29 -9.08
C ARG A 117 -19.64 1.51 -9.98
N ARG A 118 -19.18 1.28 -11.21
CA ARG A 118 -19.15 2.33 -12.22
C ARG A 118 -20.57 2.65 -12.67
N GLU A 119 -20.79 3.94 -12.85
CA GLU A 119 -21.98 4.52 -13.43
C GLU A 119 -21.50 5.53 -14.49
N ASN A 120 -22.34 5.88 -15.45
CA ASN A 120 -21.93 6.58 -16.70
C ASN A 120 -20.83 7.66 -16.52
N ARG A 121 -21.01 8.58 -15.56
CA ARG A 121 -20.03 9.63 -15.22
C ARG A 121 -19.63 9.66 -13.74
N GLY A 122 -19.81 8.55 -13.03
CA GLY A 122 -19.59 8.51 -11.60
C GLY A 122 -19.28 7.12 -11.07
N VAL A 123 -18.95 7.06 -9.79
CA VAL A 123 -18.71 5.80 -9.09
C VAL A 123 -19.55 5.80 -7.84
N LYS A 124 -20.39 4.76 -7.71
CA LYS A 124 -21.07 4.43 -6.47
C LYS A 124 -20.12 3.65 -5.58
N VAL A 125 -20.04 4.08 -4.33
CA VAL A 125 -19.08 3.60 -3.34
C VAL A 125 -19.85 3.05 -2.15
N TRP A 126 -19.60 1.80 -1.79
CA TRP A 126 -20.04 1.24 -0.51
C TRP A 126 -18.82 0.96 0.34
N LEU A 127 -18.85 1.43 1.59
CA LEU A 127 -17.80 1.20 2.58
C LEU A 127 -18.36 0.35 3.72
N HIS A 128 -17.61 -0.67 4.13
CA HIS A 128 -17.95 -1.55 5.23
C HIS A 128 -16.72 -1.82 6.08
N GLU A 129 -16.82 -1.61 7.37
CA GLU A 129 -15.80 -1.93 8.36
C GLU A 129 -16.18 -3.19 9.13
N GLY A 130 -15.18 -3.96 9.51
CA GLY A 130 -15.38 -5.19 10.29
C GLY A 130 -15.81 -6.41 9.47
N PRO A 131 -16.24 -7.48 10.15
CA PRO A 131 -16.50 -8.76 9.52
C PRO A 131 -17.68 -8.67 8.54
N VAL A 132 -17.42 -8.94 7.26
CA VAL A 132 -18.44 -8.96 6.21
C VAL A 132 -18.96 -10.40 6.06
N LYS A 133 -20.24 -10.64 6.37
CA LYS A 133 -20.87 -11.97 6.26
C LYS A 133 -20.88 -12.53 4.83
N ARG A 134 -21.09 -11.66 3.84
CA ARG A 134 -21.14 -12.02 2.41
C ARG A 134 -20.39 -10.99 1.60
N ARG A 135 -19.26 -11.38 1.02
CA ARG A 135 -18.43 -10.49 0.20
C ARG A 135 -19.08 -10.29 -1.17
N PRO A 136 -19.50 -9.06 -1.53
CA PRO A 136 -20.04 -8.79 -2.85
C PRO A 136 -18.98 -8.95 -3.95
N GLY A 137 -19.39 -9.28 -5.17
CA GLY A 137 -18.50 -9.29 -6.33
C GLY A 137 -17.82 -7.93 -6.53
N GLY A 138 -16.49 -7.93 -6.70
CA GLY A 138 -15.71 -6.70 -6.84
C GLY A 138 -15.35 -5.98 -5.53
N ALA A 139 -15.66 -6.55 -4.36
CA ALA A 139 -15.31 -5.98 -3.06
C ALA A 139 -13.80 -6.11 -2.76
N ARG A 140 -13.16 -5.01 -2.38
CA ARG A 140 -11.73 -4.93 -2.08
C ARG A 140 -11.53 -4.55 -0.63
N THR A 141 -10.66 -5.27 0.08
CA THR A 141 -10.30 -4.93 1.45
C THR A 141 -9.07 -4.04 1.39
N LEU A 142 -9.17 -2.85 1.95
CA LEU A 142 -8.15 -1.82 1.88
C LEU A 142 -7.76 -1.36 3.28
N PRO A 143 -6.49 -0.97 3.49
CA PRO A 143 -6.07 -0.39 4.75
C PRO A 143 -6.80 0.96 4.97
N VAL A 144 -7.12 1.22 6.23
CA VAL A 144 -7.64 2.51 6.69
C VAL A 144 -6.53 3.21 7.44
N SER A 145 -6.37 4.50 7.17
CA SER A 145 -5.44 5.37 7.88
C SER A 145 -6.24 6.45 8.58
N VAL A 146 -5.99 6.61 9.88
CA VAL A 146 -6.63 7.62 10.71
C VAL A 146 -5.62 8.71 11.04
N ALA A 147 -5.98 9.96 10.76
CA ALA A 147 -5.23 11.14 11.13
C ALA A 147 -6.21 12.24 11.55
N ASP A 148 -5.93 12.92 12.66
CA ASP A 148 -6.73 14.06 13.14
C ASP A 148 -8.24 13.76 13.27
N GLY A 149 -8.61 12.54 13.68
CA GLY A 149 -10.02 12.12 13.80
C GLY A 149 -10.73 11.86 12.45
N VAL A 150 -9.99 11.88 11.35
CA VAL A 150 -10.48 11.57 10.01
C VAL A 150 -9.88 10.24 9.56
N ALA A 151 -10.75 9.30 9.23
CA ALA A 151 -10.38 8.04 8.62
C ALA A 151 -10.35 8.19 7.10
N SER A 152 -9.40 7.50 6.47
CA SER A 152 -9.20 7.57 5.03
C SER A 152 -8.79 6.23 4.43
N THR A 153 -9.22 5.98 3.20
CA THR A 153 -8.72 4.84 2.41
C THR A 153 -8.60 5.20 0.94
N ARG A 154 -7.57 4.64 0.28
CA ARG A 154 -7.28 4.90 -1.13
C ARG A 154 -7.74 3.73 -1.99
N VAL A 155 -8.67 4.00 -2.89
CA VAL A 155 -9.25 3.00 -3.78
C VAL A 155 -8.72 3.19 -5.19
N ARG A 156 -8.02 2.19 -5.73
CA ARG A 156 -7.53 2.21 -7.11
C ARG A 156 -8.63 1.81 -8.09
N LEU A 157 -8.78 2.56 -9.18
CA LEU A 157 -9.69 2.28 -10.28
C LEU A 157 -8.94 1.48 -11.36
N ALA A 158 -9.47 0.31 -11.71
CA ALA A 158 -8.92 -0.53 -12.76
C ALA A 158 -10.09 -1.05 -13.63
N PRO A 159 -10.13 -0.73 -14.94
CA PRO A 159 -9.26 0.24 -15.66
C PRO A 159 -9.46 1.70 -15.20
N PRO A 160 -8.54 2.64 -15.47
CA PRO A 160 -8.75 4.07 -15.18
C PRO A 160 -10.05 4.61 -15.80
N LEU A 161 -10.63 5.68 -15.23
CA LEU A 161 -11.78 6.35 -15.84
C LEU A 161 -11.31 7.53 -16.71
N PRO A 162 -11.87 7.70 -17.92
CA PRO A 162 -11.47 8.78 -18.83
C PRO A 162 -11.79 10.16 -18.24
N GLY A 163 -10.88 11.11 -18.45
CA GLY A 163 -10.92 12.46 -17.87
C GLY A 163 -11.90 13.46 -18.47
N LYS A 164 -12.56 13.10 -19.57
CA LYS A 164 -13.43 14.00 -20.33
C LYS A 164 -14.82 14.10 -19.67
N GLY A 165 -14.88 14.66 -18.45
CA GLY A 165 -16.14 14.91 -17.76
C GLY A 165 -15.99 15.17 -16.26
N ALA A 166 -16.98 15.84 -15.68
CA ALA A 166 -17.09 15.99 -14.23
C ALA A 166 -17.33 14.62 -13.57
N PHE A 167 -16.29 14.06 -12.97
CA PHE A 167 -16.38 12.87 -12.12
C PHE A 167 -17.34 13.12 -10.98
N ARG A 168 -18.12 12.10 -10.60
CA ARG A 168 -18.98 12.12 -9.40
C ARG A 168 -18.68 10.91 -8.53
N ALA A 169 -18.43 11.15 -7.25
CA ALA A 169 -18.45 10.10 -6.23
C ALA A 169 -19.85 10.10 -5.59
N ILE A 170 -20.46 8.93 -5.44
CA ILE A 170 -21.82 8.76 -4.92
C ILE A 170 -21.78 7.74 -3.79
N ASP A 171 -22.35 8.07 -2.64
CA ASP A 171 -22.55 7.10 -1.57
C ASP A 171 -23.58 6.08 -2.03
N GLY A 172 -23.16 4.82 -2.18
CA GLY A 172 -24.00 3.73 -2.63
C GLY A 172 -25.09 3.34 -1.64
N ARG A 173 -24.97 3.70 -0.36
CA ARG A 173 -25.99 3.47 0.67
C ARG A 173 -27.16 4.44 0.53
N THR A 174 -26.86 5.71 0.28
CA THR A 174 -27.86 6.81 0.30
C THR A 174 -28.21 7.35 -1.09
N GLY A 175 -27.40 7.06 -2.10
CA GLY A 175 -27.49 7.64 -3.44
C GLY A 175 -27.07 9.11 -3.51
N ARG A 176 -26.59 9.70 -2.40
CA ARG A 176 -26.21 11.11 -2.34
C ARG A 176 -24.79 11.34 -2.91
N PRO A 177 -24.54 12.49 -3.53
CA PRO A 177 -23.19 12.84 -3.97
C PRO A 177 -22.27 13.01 -2.77
N ILE A 178 -21.04 12.50 -2.91
CA ILE A 178 -19.94 12.73 -1.97
C ILE A 178 -19.19 13.98 -2.45
N THR A 179 -18.85 14.87 -1.54
CA THR A 179 -18.15 16.12 -1.86
C THR A 179 -16.78 15.83 -2.46
N LEU A 180 -16.42 16.54 -3.53
CA LEU A 180 -15.12 16.39 -4.20
C LEU A 180 -14.18 17.53 -3.81
N ARG A 181 -12.91 17.20 -3.58
CA ARG A 181 -11.85 18.17 -3.24
C ARG A 181 -10.50 17.78 -3.83
#